data_AF-A0A379FLI0-F1
#
_entry.id   AF-A0A379FLI0-F1
#
_cell.length_a   1.000
_cell.length_b   1.000
_cell.length_c   1.000
_cell.angle_alpha   90.00
_cell.angle_beta   90.00
_cell.angle_gamma   90.00
#
_symmetry.space_group_name_H-M   'P 1'
#
loop_
_entity.id
_entity.type
_entity.pdbx_description
1 polymer ?
#
loop_
_entity_poly.entity_id
_entity_poly.type
_entity_poly.pdbx_seq_one_letter_code
_entity_poly.pdbx_strand_id
1 'polypeptide(L)'
;MTFTAFVVTPRVGYEFIFEPLIPGQGNTKLQIWTGAMYQDITQRFKGDISKLDLPPELSGLMALAPDDAKFDVKQHLAHKWNNTVGARVELTRNFNVLTEIGFNNRNSFYISGEFRF
;
A
#
# COMPACT_ATOMS: atom_id res chain seq x y z
N MET A 1 -1.08 -21.57 -1.97
CA MET A 1 -0.55 -20.27 -1.54
C MET A 1 -1.64 -19.24 -1.71
N THR A 2 -2.15 -18.64 -0.62
CA THR A 2 -3.25 -17.66 -0.71
C THR A 2 -2.80 -16.38 -0.03
N PHE A 3 -2.91 -15.29 -0.78
CA PHE A 3 -2.58 -13.95 -0.32
C PHE A 3 -3.88 -13.18 -0.13
N THR A 4 -4.05 -12.59 1.04
CA THR A 4 -5.14 -11.65 1.29
C THR A 4 -4.50 -10.36 1.76
N ALA A 5 -4.66 -9.31 0.95
CA ALA A 5 -4.24 -7.96 1.28
C ALA A 5 -5.50 -7.11 1.45
N PHE A 6 -5.63 -6.48 2.61
CA PHE A 6 -6.67 -5.52 2.91
C PHE A 6 -6.03 -4.16 3.12
N VAL A 7 -6.43 -3.18 2.31
CA VAL A 7 -5.90 -1.81 2.38
C VAL A 7 -7.07 -0.84 2.46
N VAL A 8 -7.06 0.00 3.50
CA VAL A 8 -8.07 1.04 3.72
C VAL A 8 -7.36 2.37 3.93
N THR A 9 -7.78 3.38 3.19
CA THR A 9 -7.16 4.71 3.27
C THR A 9 -8.24 5.79 3.43
N PRO A 10 -8.78 6.02 4.64
CA PRO A 10 -9.64 7.17 4.89
C PRO A 10 -8.91 8.47 4.56
N ARG A 11 -9.56 9.35 3.81
CA ARG A 11 -9.05 10.68 3.42
C ARG A 11 -10.13 11.72 3.66
N VAL A 12 -9.73 12.86 4.21
CA VAL A 12 -10.55 14.07 4.35
C VAL A 12 -9.78 15.24 3.78
N GLY A 13 -10.44 16.04 2.95
CA GLY A 13 -9.77 17.11 2.23
C GLY A 13 -10.73 18.16 1.72
N TYR A 14 -10.15 19.20 1.14
CA TYR A 14 -10.85 20.33 0.56
C TYR A 14 -10.35 20.60 -0.85
N GLU A 15 -11.26 20.98 -1.75
CA GLU A 15 -10.97 21.39 -3.12
C GLU A 15 -11.09 22.91 -3.26
N PHE A 16 -10.01 23.53 -3.71
CA PHE A 16 -9.97 24.92 -4.13
C PHE A 16 -10.06 24.97 -5.66
N ILE A 17 -11.01 25.75 -6.16
CA ILE A 17 -11.17 25.99 -7.60
C ILE A 17 -10.74 27.43 -7.86
N PHE A 18 -9.69 27.59 -8.65
CA PHE A 18 -9.20 28.88 -9.09
C PHE A 18 -9.74 29.20 -10.46
N GLU A 19 -10.19 30.43 -10.62
CA GLU A 19 -10.54 30.98 -11.92
C GLU A 19 -9.28 31.08 -12.78
N PRO A 20 -9.39 30.80 -14.09
CA PRO A 20 -8.25 30.85 -15.00
C PRO A 20 -7.66 32.26 -15.03
N LEU A 21 -6.37 32.40 -14.72
CA LEU A 21 -5.63 33.66 -14.91
C LEU A 21 -5.49 34.02 -16.40
N ILE A 22 -5.59 33.03 -17.30
CA ILE A 22 -5.44 33.21 -18.75
C ILE A 22 -6.71 32.69 -19.46
N PRO A 23 -7.35 33.50 -20.33
CA PRO A 23 -8.48 33.05 -21.13
C PRO A 23 -8.14 31.79 -21.93
N GLY A 24 -8.90 30.70 -21.71
CA GLY A 24 -8.73 29.43 -22.43
C GLY A 24 -7.98 28.31 -21.70
N GLN A 25 -7.36 28.59 -20.53
CA GLN A 25 -6.60 27.59 -19.76
C GLN A 25 -7.49 26.58 -18.99
N GLY A 26 -8.75 26.97 -18.71
CA GLY A 26 -9.65 26.23 -17.83
C GLY A 26 -9.34 26.45 -16.34
N ASN A 27 -10.29 26.12 -15.47
CA ASN A 27 -10.14 26.34 -14.03
C ASN A 27 -9.01 25.46 -13.48
N THR A 28 -8.09 26.06 -12.73
CA THR A 28 -7.06 25.32 -11.99
C THR A 28 -7.70 24.79 -10.71
N LYS A 29 -7.59 23.49 -10.44
CA LYS A 29 -8.11 22.89 -9.20
C LYS A 29 -6.97 22.43 -8.32
N LEU A 30 -7.03 22.79 -7.04
CA LEU A 30 -6.10 22.34 -6.02
C LEU A 30 -6.90 21.59 -4.96
N GLN A 31 -6.69 20.28 -4.83
CA GLN A 31 -7.23 19.50 -3.74
C GLN A 31 -6.13 19.23 -2.73
N ILE A 32 -6.43 19.39 -1.45
CA ILE A 32 -5.51 19.03 -0.36
C ILE A 32 -6.27 18.12 0.59
N TRP A 33 -5.66 17.01 0.98
CA TRP A 33 -6.26 16.08 1.95
C TRP A 33 -5.24 15.60 2.95
N THR A 34 -5.75 15.18 4.10
CA THR A 34 -5.03 14.36 5.07
C THR A 34 -5.81 13.07 5.29
N GLY A 35 -5.12 12.01 5.65
CA GLY A 35 -5.71 10.71 5.82
C GLY A 35 -4.84 9.79 6.65
N ALA A 36 -5.26 8.55 6.71
CA ALA A 36 -4.43 7.48 7.22
C ALA A 36 -4.55 6.28 6.31
N MET A 37 -3.50 5.49 6.21
CA MET A 37 -3.46 4.22 5.49
C MET A 37 -3.31 3.08 6.50
N TYR A 38 -4.25 2.14 6.44
CA TYR A 38 -4.23 0.89 7.18
C TYR A 38 -4.04 -0.26 6.18
N GLN A 39 -3.05 -1.11 6.43
CA GLN A 39 -2.75 -2.25 5.58
C GLN A 39 -2.56 -3.50 6.43
N ASP A 40 -3.43 -4.48 6.19
CA ASP A 40 -3.32 -5.83 6.74
C ASP A 40 -3.00 -6.79 5.60
N ILE A 41 -1.75 -7.26 5.56
CA ILE A 41 -1.34 -8.35 4.66
C ILE A 41 -1.29 -9.62 5.49
N THR A 42 -2.31 -10.45 5.32
CA THR A 42 -2.31 -11.81 5.83
C THR A 42 -1.71 -12.72 4.74
N GLN A 43 -0.42 -13.00 4.86
CA GLN A 43 0.26 -13.97 4.03
C GLN A 43 0.21 -15.34 4.70
N ARG A 44 -0.57 -16.27 4.12
CA ARG A 44 -0.62 -17.66 4.60
C ARG A 44 0.25 -18.53 3.71
N PHE A 45 1.43 -18.89 4.22
CA PHE A 45 2.19 -20.00 3.67
C PHE A 45 1.63 -21.30 4.24
N LYS A 46 0.85 -21.99 3.42
CA LYS A 46 0.50 -23.41 3.63
C LYS A 46 1.27 -24.23 2.61
N GLY A 47 2.12 -25.13 3.07
CA GLY A 47 2.87 -26.10 2.27
C GLY A 47 3.11 -27.39 3.06
N ASP A 48 3.10 -28.53 2.39
CA ASP A 48 3.46 -29.83 2.97
C ASP A 48 4.98 -29.95 3.12
N ILE A 49 5.43 -30.51 4.25
CA ILE A 49 6.85 -30.67 4.60
C ILE A 49 7.54 -31.76 3.75
N SER A 50 6.77 -32.64 3.11
CA SER A 50 7.28 -33.79 2.35
C SER A 50 8.01 -33.47 1.03
N LYS A 51 8.19 -32.18 0.69
CA LYS A 51 8.86 -31.75 -0.56
C LYS A 51 9.86 -30.61 -0.39
N LEU A 52 10.22 -30.22 0.83
CA LEU A 52 11.14 -29.11 1.06
C LEU A 52 12.53 -29.66 1.45
N ASP A 53 13.48 -29.52 0.53
CA ASP A 53 14.91 -29.72 0.79
C ASP A 53 15.35 -28.72 1.87
N LEU A 54 15.43 -29.17 3.13
CA LEU A 54 15.74 -28.34 4.28
C LEU A 54 17.21 -28.53 4.70
N PRO A 55 17.89 -27.44 5.15
CA PRO A 55 19.28 -27.47 5.58
C PRO A 55 19.51 -28.42 6.77
N PRO A 56 20.73 -29.01 6.88
CA PRO A 56 21.03 -30.16 7.73
C PRO A 56 20.85 -29.94 9.25
N GLU A 57 20.76 -28.69 9.70
CA GLU A 57 20.57 -28.34 11.12
C GLU A 57 19.13 -28.58 11.60
N LEU A 58 18.14 -28.55 10.70
CA LEU A 58 16.73 -28.82 11.02
C LEU A 58 16.32 -30.29 10.80
N SER A 59 17.14 -31.08 10.11
CA SER A 59 16.81 -32.49 9.80
C SER A 59 16.85 -33.38 11.06
N GLY A 60 17.72 -33.07 12.02
CA GLY A 60 17.84 -33.82 13.27
C GLY A 60 16.64 -33.70 14.21
N LEU A 61 15.92 -32.57 14.18
CA LEU A 61 14.69 -32.35 14.95
C LEU A 61 13.47 -33.01 14.30
N MET A 62 13.50 -33.22 12.97
CA MET A 62 12.44 -33.87 12.20
C MET A 62 12.41 -35.40 12.36
N ALA A 63 13.52 -36.04 12.78
CA ALA A 63 13.56 -37.48 13.05
C ALA A 63 12.66 -37.92 14.22
N LEU A 64 12.14 -36.96 15.01
CA LEU A 64 11.20 -37.19 16.11
C LEU A 64 9.77 -36.73 15.79
N ALA A 65 9.56 -36.14 14.61
CA ALA A 65 8.25 -35.62 14.20
C ALA A 65 7.49 -36.68 13.36
N PRO A 66 6.17 -36.82 13.54
CA PRO A 66 5.36 -37.73 12.73
C PRO A 66 5.34 -37.31 11.25
N ASP A 67 5.22 -38.30 10.35
CA ASP A 67 5.26 -38.17 8.88
C ASP A 67 4.20 -37.22 8.27
N ASP A 68 3.26 -36.71 9.09
CA ASP A 68 2.17 -35.82 8.70
C ASP A 68 2.36 -34.37 9.16
N ALA A 69 3.54 -34.02 9.66
CA ALA A 69 3.84 -32.67 10.12
C ALA A 69 3.61 -31.64 8.99
N LYS A 70 2.81 -30.61 9.27
CA LYS A 70 2.48 -29.49 8.35
C LYS A 70 2.97 -28.19 8.96
N PHE A 71 3.74 -27.40 8.21
CA PHE A 71 4.11 -26.04 8.64
C PHE A 71 2.94 -25.08 8.33
N ASP A 72 2.34 -24.48 9.38
CA ASP A 72 1.40 -23.35 9.27
C ASP A 72 2.09 -22.09 9.81
N VAL A 73 2.92 -21.47 8.96
CA VAL A 73 3.59 -20.21 9.30
C VAL A 73 2.64 -19.07 8.98
N LYS A 74 1.95 -18.57 10.01
CA LYS A 74 1.12 -17.35 9.95
C LYS A 74 1.95 -16.13 10.29
N GLN A 75 2.69 -15.61 9.31
CA GLN A 75 3.40 -14.34 9.51
C GLN A 75 2.42 -13.18 9.36
N HIS A 76 2.00 -12.60 10.48
CA HIS A 76 1.20 -11.37 10.49
C HIS A 76 2.14 -10.17 10.34
N LEU A 77 2.18 -9.56 9.15
CA LEU A 77 2.69 -8.20 9.01
C LEU A 77 1.49 -7.23 9.06
N ALA A 78 0.92 -7.09 10.27
CA ALA A 78 -0.04 -6.04 10.56
C ALA A 78 0.73 -4.72 10.64
N HIS A 79 0.84 -3.99 9.53
CA HIS A 79 1.52 -2.71 9.55
C HIS A 79 0.59 -1.61 10.08
N LYS A 80 1.13 -0.90 11.08
CA LYS A 80 0.52 0.17 11.87
C LYS A 80 0.05 1.32 10.98
N TRP A 81 -1.11 1.89 11.34
CA TRP A 81 -1.67 3.13 10.82
C TRP A 81 -0.59 4.14 10.41
N ASN A 82 -0.50 4.41 9.10
CA ASN A 82 0.40 5.43 8.57
C ASN A 82 -0.40 6.68 8.25
N ASN A 83 -0.01 7.83 8.79
CA ASN A 83 -0.69 9.08 8.45
C ASN A 83 -0.28 9.50 7.04
N THR A 84 -1.20 10.04 6.27
CA THR A 84 -0.92 10.53 4.92
C THR A 84 -1.40 11.96 4.78
N VAL A 85 -0.67 12.72 3.96
CA VAL A 85 -1.08 14.05 3.50
C VAL A 85 -0.82 14.10 2.01
N GLY A 86 -1.77 14.62 1.24
CA GLY A 86 -1.61 14.71 -0.19
C GLY A 86 -2.19 15.99 -0.75
N ALA A 87 -1.71 16.33 -1.94
CA ALA A 87 -2.23 17.41 -2.74
C ALA A 87 -2.40 16.95 -4.19
N ARG A 88 -3.42 17.44 -4.87
CA ARG A 88 -3.64 17.25 -6.30
C ARG A 88 -3.78 18.63 -6.93
N VAL A 89 -3.02 18.87 -7.98
CA VAL A 89 -3.06 20.09 -8.78
C VAL A 89 -3.48 19.73 -10.19
N GLU A 90 -4.62 20.23 -10.63
CA GLU A 90 -5.06 20.20 -12.02
C GLU A 90 -4.59 21.49 -12.69
N LEU A 91 -3.47 21.43 -13.40
CA LEU A 91 -2.84 22.58 -14.07
C LEU A 91 -3.64 23.01 -15.32
N THR A 92 -4.17 22.02 -16.05
CA THR A 92 -4.98 22.20 -17.26
C THR A 92 -6.06 21.12 -17.29
N ARG A 93 -7.12 21.27 -18.10
CA ARG A 93 -8.18 20.25 -18.29
C ARG A 93 -7.66 18.85 -18.65
N ASN A 94 -6.43 18.77 -19.14
CA ASN A 94 -5.80 17.57 -19.65
C ASN A 94 -4.63 17.09 -18.78
N PHE A 95 -4.20 17.83 -17.77
CA PHE A 95 -3.01 17.48 -16.98
C PHE A 95 -3.27 17.68 -15.49
N ASN A 96 -3.13 16.57 -14.74
CA ASN A 96 -3.21 16.58 -13.30
C ASN A 96 -1.94 16.00 -12.68
N VAL A 97 -1.54 16.54 -11.54
CA VAL A 97 -0.41 16.07 -10.74
C VAL A 97 -0.92 15.80 -9.35
N LEU A 98 -0.68 14.60 -8.83
CA LEU A 98 -0.98 14.20 -7.48
C LEU A 98 0.31 13.90 -6.73
N THR A 99 0.41 14.40 -5.51
CA THR A 99 1.47 14.09 -4.56
C THR A 99 0.84 13.59 -3.26
N GLU A 100 1.37 12.52 -2.68
CA GLU A 100 0.95 11.99 -1.39
C GLU A 100 2.18 11.58 -0.57
N ILE A 101 2.23 12.02 0.67
CA ILE A 101 3.31 11.78 1.61
C ILE A 101 2.73 11.04 2.81
N GLY A 102 3.24 9.83 3.06
CA GLY A 102 2.97 9.06 4.26
C GLY A 102 4.05 9.32 5.31
N PHE A 103 3.64 9.60 6.54
CA PHE A 103 4.50 9.84 7.70
C PHE A 103 3.93 9.13 8.94
N ASN A 104 4.74 8.96 9.98
CA ASN A 104 4.51 8.22 11.24
C ASN A 104 5.30 6.91 11.31
N ASN A 105 4.76 5.82 10.75
CA ASN A 105 5.33 4.49 10.96
C ASN A 105 6.18 4.02 9.77
N ARG A 106 5.93 4.59 8.59
CA ARG A 106 6.79 4.53 7.40
C ARG A 106 6.74 5.86 6.69
N ASN A 107 7.92 6.41 6.38
CA ASN A 107 8.03 7.54 5.45
C ASN A 107 7.85 6.99 4.03
N SER A 108 6.78 7.37 3.36
CA SER A 108 6.52 7.00 1.96
C SER A 108 6.19 8.26 1.16
N PHE A 109 6.65 8.32 -0.09
CA PHE A 109 6.37 9.43 -0.99
C PHE A 109 5.83 8.87 -2.30
N TYR A 110 4.69 9.40 -2.73
CA TYR A 110 4.01 9.04 -3.97
C TYR A 110 3.80 10.30 -4.80
N ILE A 111 4.18 10.23 -6.07
CA ILE A 111 3.91 11.27 -7.06
C ILE A 111 3.36 10.62 -8.31
N SER A 112 2.27 11.18 -8.84
CA SER A 112 1.62 10.74 -10.06
C SER A 112 1.33 11.96 -10.93
N GLY A 113 1.57 11.82 -12.23
CA GLY A 113 1.13 12.79 -13.23
C GLY A 113 0.24 12.06 -14.22
N GLU A 114 -0.99 12.53 -14.41
CA GLU A 114 -1.89 11.99 -15.43
C GLU A 114 -2.09 13.02 -16.54
N PHE A 115 -2.05 12.52 -17.78
CA PHE A 115 -2.39 13.28 -18.97
C PHE A 115 -3.58 12.64 -19.68
N ARG A 116 -4.64 13.40 -19.96
CA ARG A 116 -5.81 12.96 -20.74
C ARG A 116 -5.76 13.58 -22.13
N PHE A 117 -5.67 12.72 -23.15
CA PHE A 117 -5.75 13.07 -24.56
C PHE A 117 -7.20 13.18 -25.04
#